data_AF-A0AAU2SVG3-F1
#
_entry.id   AF-A0AAU2SVG3-F1
#
_cell.length_a   1.000
_cell.length_b   1.000
_cell.length_c   1.000
_cell.angle_alpha   90.00
_cell.angle_beta   90.00
_cell.angle_gamma   90.00
#
_symmetry.space_group_name_H-M   'P 1'
#
loop_
_entity.id
_entity.type
_entity.pdbx_description
1 polymer ?
#
loop_
_entity_poly.entity_id
_entity_poly.type
_entity_poly.pdbx_seq_one_letter_code
_entity_poly.pdbx_strand_id
1 'polypeptide(L)'
;MSDYVIRSGDRAAFLAGLRELVDFLTANPAVVVPRHASVTVLVDASDSAARRDGVDSVAAPLGVPTEDIGRGYFDARRDFGPISYSAIGIPPEERQ
;
A
#
# COMPACT_ATOMS: atom_id res chain seq x y z
N MET A 1 -15.56 5.35 15.96
CA MET A 1 -14.35 5.74 15.20
C MET A 1 -13.69 4.43 14.80
N SER A 2 -13.12 4.30 13.59
CA SER A 2 -12.37 3.08 13.23
C SER A 2 -11.23 2.87 14.23
N ASP A 3 -11.02 1.63 14.67
CA ASP A 3 -9.95 1.25 15.61
C ASP A 3 -8.56 1.21 14.96
N TYR A 4 -8.48 1.71 13.71
CA TYR A 4 -7.27 1.78 12.89
C TYR A 4 -7.18 3.14 12.19
N VAL A 5 -5.95 3.54 11.86
CA VAL A 5 -5.65 4.70 11.02
C VAL A 5 -5.04 4.23 9.71
N ILE A 6 -5.70 4.55 8.59
CA ILE A 6 -5.13 4.36 7.26
C ILE A 6 -4.36 5.62 6.88
N ARG A 7 -3.04 5.49 6.75
CA ARG A 7 -2.16 6.59 6.35
C ARG A 7 -2.15 6.72 4.83
N SER A 8 -3.24 7.25 4.28
CA SER A 8 -3.38 7.62 2.86
C SER A 8 -3.25 9.13 2.66
N GLY A 9 -2.59 9.54 1.58
CA GLY A 9 -2.51 10.95 1.17
C GLY A 9 -3.72 11.45 0.36
N ASP A 10 -3.62 12.67 -0.16
CA ASP A 10 -4.61 13.24 -1.08
C ASP A 10 -4.68 12.39 -2.37
N ARG A 11 -5.86 11.80 -2.62
CA ARG A 11 -6.09 10.91 -3.76
C ARG A 11 -5.92 11.63 -5.11
N ALA A 12 -6.41 12.86 -5.24
CA ALA A 12 -6.36 13.58 -6.50
C ALA A 12 -4.92 13.97 -6.84
N ALA A 13 -4.17 14.48 -5.86
CA ALA A 13 -2.76 14.81 -6.01
C ALA A 13 -1.91 13.57 -6.33
N PHE A 14 -2.16 12.45 -5.63
CA PHE A 14 -1.45 11.19 -5.87
C PHE A 14 -1.66 10.69 -7.32
N LEU A 15 -2.90 10.68 -7.80
CA LEU A 15 -3.20 10.27 -9.17
C LEU A 15 -2.65 11.24 -10.22
N ALA A 16 -2.55 12.53 -9.91
CA ALA A 16 -1.93 13.51 -10.80
C ALA A 16 -0.42 13.24 -10.94
N GLY A 17 0.31 13.06 -9.82
CA GLY A 17 1.74 12.77 -9.84
C GLY A 17 2.10 11.46 -10.55
N LEU A 18 1.25 10.43 -10.45
CA LEU A 18 1.47 9.17 -11.21
C LEU A 18 1.38 9.38 -12.73
N ARG A 19 0.45 10.22 -13.20
CA ARG A 19 0.34 10.54 -14.63
C ARG A 19 1.54 11.35 -15.10
N GLU A 20 1.93 12.36 -14.31
CA GLU A 20 3.12 13.16 -14.59
C GLU A 20 4.40 12.31 -14.67
N LEU A 21 4.56 11.33 -13.77
CA LEU A 21 5.70 10.40 -13.81
C LEU A 21 5.72 9.56 -15.08
N VAL A 22 4.56 9.05 -15.52
CA VAL A 22 4.43 8.29 -16.77
C VAL A 22 4.82 9.15 -17.98
N ASP A 23 4.33 10.39 -18.04
CA ASP A 23 4.64 11.32 -19.12
C ASP A 23 6.15 11.65 -19.13
N PHE A 24 6.74 11.90 -17.96
CA PHE A 24 8.17 12.20 -17.81
C PHE A 24 9.05 11.02 -18.27
N LEU A 25 8.79 9.80 -17.81
CA LEU A 25 9.57 8.62 -18.19
C LEU A 25 9.43 8.31 -19.68
N THR A 26 8.25 8.55 -20.26
CA THR A 26 8.01 8.38 -21.70
C THR A 26 8.83 9.38 -22.54
N ALA A 27 8.90 10.63 -22.09
CA ALA A 27 9.67 11.69 -22.75
C ALA A 27 11.20 11.55 -22.58
N ASN A 28 11.67 10.80 -21.58
CA ASN A 28 13.07 10.75 -21.19
C ASN A 28 13.61 9.30 -21.16
N PRO A 29 13.82 8.65 -22.33
CA PRO A 29 14.20 7.23 -22.40
C PRO A 29 15.58 6.90 -21.81
N ALA A 30 16.42 7.90 -21.54
CA ALA A 30 17.70 7.69 -20.84
C ALA A 30 17.53 7.47 -19.33
N VAL A 31 16.37 7.81 -18.76
CA VAL A 31 16.06 7.58 -17.35
C VAL A 31 15.64 6.13 -17.17
N VAL A 32 16.44 5.38 -16.42
CA VAL A 32 16.16 3.98 -16.15
C VAL A 32 14.95 3.81 -15.24
N VAL A 33 14.13 2.81 -15.53
CA VAL A 33 13.02 2.38 -14.66
C VAL A 33 13.47 1.19 -13.81
N PRO A 34 13.01 1.08 -12.55
CA PRO A 34 13.33 -0.07 -11.72
C PRO A 34 12.68 -1.33 -12.28
N ARG A 35 13.28 -2.49 -11.99
CA ARG A 35 12.70 -3.80 -12.36
C ARG A 35 11.34 -4.04 -11.70
N HIS A 36 11.16 -3.56 -10.47
CA HIS A 36 9.92 -3.62 -9.70
C HIS A 36 9.76 -2.35 -8.86
N ALA A 37 8.52 -1.87 -8.70
CA ALA A 37 8.19 -0.74 -7.84
C ALA A 37 6.93 -1.05 -7.02
N SER A 38 6.81 -0.46 -5.83
CA SER A 38 5.65 -0.64 -4.95
C SER A 38 5.11 0.68 -4.44
N VAL A 39 3.78 0.81 -4.46
CA VAL A 39 3.02 1.83 -3.75
C VAL A 39 2.33 1.13 -2.57
N THR A 40 2.53 1.66 -1.37
CA THR A 40 2.06 1.00 -0.15
C THR A 40 1.26 1.97 0.70
N VAL A 41 0.06 1.55 1.08
CA VAL A 41 -0.77 2.18 2.12
C VAL A 41 -0.47 1.51 3.46
N LEU A 42 -0.24 2.31 4.49
CA LEU A 42 0.04 1.79 5.84
C LEU A 42 -1.21 1.84 6.70
N VAL A 43 -1.53 0.70 7.33
CA VAL A 43 -2.59 0.56 8.32
C VAL A 43 -1.93 0.48 9.69
N ASP A 44 -2.21 1.48 10.52
CA ASP A 44 -1.69 1.59 11.88
C ASP A 44 -2.81 1.27 12.87
N ALA A 45 -2.61 0.23 13.67
CA ALA A 45 -3.54 -0.21 14.71
C ALA A 45 -2.79 -1.01 15.78
N SER A 46 -3.12 -0.78 17.05
CA SER A 46 -2.53 -1.50 18.19
C SER A 46 -3.02 -2.94 18.27
N ASP A 47 -4.31 -3.16 18.05
CA ASP A 47 -4.92 -4.49 18.04
C ASP A 47 -4.77 -5.20 16.68
N SER A 48 -4.59 -6.52 16.72
CA SER A 48 -4.38 -7.34 15.52
C SER A 48 -5.64 -7.44 14.65
N ALA A 49 -6.82 -7.59 15.26
CA ALA A 49 -8.06 -7.67 14.50
C ALA A 49 -8.38 -6.33 13.83
N ALA A 50 -8.23 -5.21 14.55
CA ALA A 50 -8.39 -3.87 13.96
C ALA A 50 -7.43 -3.61 12.80
N ARG A 51 -6.19 -4.10 12.90
CA ARG A 51 -5.20 -4.00 11.81
C ARG A 51 -5.62 -4.81 10.60
N ARG A 52 -6.08 -6.05 10.81
CA ARG A 52 -6.58 -6.91 9.75
C ARG A 52 -7.78 -6.27 9.05
N ASP A 53 -8.74 -5.78 9.81
CA ASP A 53 -9.93 -5.08 9.28
C ASP A 53 -9.53 -3.87 8.41
N GLY A 54 -8.52 -3.12 8.85
CA GLY A 54 -7.99 -2.00 8.07
C GLY A 54 -7.36 -2.45 6.75
N VAL A 55 -6.60 -3.56 6.73
CA VAL A 55 -6.05 -4.13 5.48
C VAL A 55 -7.17 -4.68 4.60
N ASP A 56 -8.14 -5.40 5.17
CA ASP A 56 -9.31 -5.93 4.45
C ASP A 56 -10.10 -4.80 3.74
N SER A 57 -10.20 -3.62 4.37
CA SER A 57 -10.88 -2.46 3.78
C SER A 57 -10.23 -1.95 2.48
N VAL A 58 -8.91 -2.15 2.32
CA VAL A 58 -8.16 -1.82 1.10
C VAL A 58 -8.10 -3.03 0.15
N ALA A 59 -8.03 -4.24 0.68
CA ALA A 59 -7.99 -5.48 -0.08
C ALA A 59 -9.27 -5.70 -0.91
N ALA A 60 -10.43 -5.40 -0.32
CA ALA A 60 -11.73 -5.56 -0.96
C ALA A 60 -11.86 -4.84 -2.32
N PRO A 61 -11.60 -3.51 -2.44
CA PRO A 61 -11.63 -2.84 -3.74
C PRO A 61 -10.48 -3.25 -4.67
N LEU A 62 -9.36 -3.77 -4.14
CA LEU A 62 -8.29 -4.34 -4.97
C LEU A 62 -8.66 -5.71 -5.54
N GLY A 63 -9.62 -6.42 -4.94
CA GLY A 63 -10.03 -7.76 -5.37
C GLY A 63 -9.00 -8.84 -5.07
N VAL A 64 -8.25 -8.68 -3.97
CA VAL A 64 -7.22 -9.61 -3.51
C VAL A 64 -7.49 -9.98 -2.04
N PRO A 65 -7.07 -11.16 -1.56
CA PRO A 65 -7.20 -11.51 -0.16
C PRO A 65 -6.21 -10.73 0.71
N THR A 66 -6.55 -10.58 1.99
CA THR A 66 -5.59 -10.22 3.03
C THR A 66 -4.87 -11.47 3.52
N GLU A 67 -3.54 -11.41 3.52
CA GLU A 67 -2.64 -12.45 3.99
C GLU A 67 -2.07 -12.08 5.37
N ASP A 68 -2.05 -13.04 6.29
CA ASP A 68 -1.27 -12.94 7.54
C ASP A 68 0.15 -13.42 7.24
N ILE A 69 1.10 -12.49 7.25
CA ILE A 69 2.51 -12.78 6.96
C ILE A 69 3.33 -12.99 8.24
N GLY A 70 2.66 -13.16 9.38
CA GLY A 70 3.24 -13.46 10.68
C GLY A 70 3.70 -12.22 11.44
N ARG A 71 4.01 -12.40 12.75
CA ARG A 71 4.42 -11.33 13.68
C ARG A 71 3.41 -10.16 13.77
N GLY A 72 2.14 -10.42 13.46
CA GLY A 72 1.09 -9.41 13.43
C GLY A 72 1.09 -8.53 12.17
N TYR A 73 1.87 -8.85 11.14
CA TYR A 73 1.78 -8.17 9.87
C TYR A 73 0.66 -8.76 9.01
N PHE A 74 -0.11 -7.89 8.38
CA PHE A 74 -1.08 -8.25 7.36
C PHE A 74 -0.71 -7.56 6.05
N ASP A 75 -0.83 -8.26 4.93
CA ASP A 75 -0.59 -7.72 3.59
C ASP A 75 -1.80 -7.96 2.68
N ALA A 76 -2.05 -7.03 1.78
CA ALA A 76 -2.93 -7.24 0.64
C ALA A 76 -2.29 -6.55 -0.55
N ARG A 77 -1.96 -7.31 -1.59
CA ARG A 77 -1.19 -6.83 -2.73
C ARG A 77 -1.83 -7.20 -4.05
N ARG A 78 -1.86 -6.23 -4.96
CA ARG A 78 -2.21 -6.43 -6.37
C ARG A 78 -1.12 -5.89 -7.27
N ASP A 79 -0.72 -6.69 -8.25
CA ASP A 79 0.27 -6.31 -9.26
C ASP A 79 -0.39 -5.78 -10.54
N PHE A 80 0.24 -4.73 -11.09
CA PHE A 80 -0.06 -4.07 -12.36
C PHE A 80 1.21 -4.12 -13.21
N GLY A 81 1.48 -5.27 -13.82
CA GLY A 81 2.79 -5.53 -14.45
C GLY A 81 3.90 -5.48 -13.39
N PRO A 82 4.98 -4.70 -13.57
CA PRO A 82 6.08 -4.62 -12.60
C PRO A 82 5.79 -3.70 -11.40
N ILE A 83 4.60 -3.09 -11.32
CA ILE A 83 4.22 -2.16 -10.25
C ILE A 83 3.21 -2.84 -9.32
N SER A 84 3.47 -2.82 -8.02
CA SER A 84 2.58 -3.35 -7.00
C SER A 84 1.84 -2.22 -6.28
N TYR A 85 0.55 -2.41 -6.02
CA TYR A 85 -0.19 -1.62 -5.05
C TYR A 85 -0.53 -2.51 -3.86
N SER A 86 -0.18 -2.06 -2.65
CA SER A 86 -0.27 -2.86 -1.43
C SER A 86 -0.88 -2.07 -0.27
N ALA A 87 -1.49 -2.80 0.67
CA ALA A 87 -1.82 -2.30 2.00
C ALA A 87 -1.13 -3.20 3.03
N ILE A 88 -0.38 -2.58 3.94
CA ILE A 88 0.35 -3.31 4.98
C ILE A 88 -0.12 -2.84 6.34
N GLY A 89 -0.61 -3.79 7.13
CA GLY A 89 -0.81 -3.65 8.55
C GLY A 89 0.50 -3.83 9.27
N ILE A 90 0.96 -2.80 9.98
CA ILE A 90 2.22 -2.85 10.74
C ILE A 90 1.92 -2.99 12.24
N PRO A 91 2.51 -3.97 12.95
CA PRO A 91 2.45 -4.03 14.41
C PRO A 91 3.11 -2.81 15.06
N PRO A 92 2.59 -2.31 16.20
CA PRO A 92 3.32 -1.34 17.00
C PRO A 92 4.69 -1.94 17.34
N GLU A 93 5.73 -1.11 17.29
CA GLU A 93 7.06 -1.54 17.74
C GLU A 93 6.93 -2.14 19.14
N GLU A 94 7.43 -3.37 19.33
CA GLU A 94 7.64 -3.91 20.67
C GLU A 94 8.59 -2.95 21.37
N ARG A 95 8.07 -2.12 22.29
CA ARG A 95 8.93 -1.37 23.22
C ARG A 95 9.70 -2.39 24.03
N GLN A 96 10.98 -2.58 23.67
CA GLN A 96 11.95 -3.28 24.50
C GLN A 96 12.18 -2.52 25.82
#